data_AF-A0AB39FDK2-F1
#
_entry.id   AF-A0AB39FDK2-F1
#
_cell.length_a   1.000
_cell.length_b   1.000
_cell.length_c   1.000
_cell.angle_alpha   90.00
_cell.angle_beta   90.00
_cell.angle_gamma   90.00
#
_symmetry.space_group_name_H-M   'P 1'
#
loop_
_entity.id
_entity.type
_entity.pdbx_description
1 polymer ?
#
loop_
_entity_poly.entity_id
_entity_poly.type
_entity_poly.pdbx_seq_one_letter_code
_entity_poly.pdbx_strand_id
1 'polypeptide(L)'
;MMWTEVTANNFCASVRDGTHDSPKPVEKGRYLITSRHIIGGKIDLSNAYLISNDDFDAINKRSKVDRWDVLISMIGTVGEPCLVKDEPEFAIKNIGLFKTKNELDGRWLYYYLTSPRA
;
A
#
# COMPACT_ATOMS: atom_id res chain seq x y z
N MET A 1 -30.07 6.37 12.37
CA MET A 1 -28.67 6.68 12.77
C MET A 1 -28.04 7.45 11.62
N MET A 2 -27.45 8.62 11.85
CA MET A 2 -26.78 9.40 10.80
C MET A 2 -25.29 9.04 10.79
N TRP A 3 -24.73 8.78 9.61
CA TRP A 3 -23.29 8.61 9.43
C TRP A 3 -22.60 9.98 9.53
N THR A 4 -21.38 9.98 10.03
CA THR A 4 -20.52 11.18 10.03
C THR A 4 -19.50 11.07 8.91
N GLU A 5 -19.36 12.13 8.13
CA GLU A 5 -18.32 12.21 7.11
C GLU A 5 -16.98 12.61 7.75
N VAL A 6 -15.94 11.84 7.43
CA VAL A 6 -14.57 12.08 7.91
C VAL A 6 -13.61 11.99 6.73
N THR A 7 -12.63 12.88 6.70
CA THR A 7 -11.58 12.82 5.67
C THR A 7 -10.62 11.68 5.96
N ALA A 8 -10.01 11.10 4.91
CA ALA A 8 -9.01 10.06 5.08
C ALA A 8 -7.82 10.51 5.95
N ASN A 9 -7.42 11.79 5.86
CA ASN A 9 -6.38 12.36 6.73
C ASN A 9 -6.74 12.34 8.22
N ASN A 10 -8.02 12.46 8.58
CA ASN A 10 -8.46 12.40 9.98
C ASN A 10 -8.67 10.96 10.45
N PHE A 11 -9.14 10.08 9.55
CA PHE A 11 -9.36 8.66 9.86
C PHE A 11 -8.03 7.90 10.01
N CYS A 12 -7.12 8.04 9.05
CA CYS A 12 -5.84 7.35 8.99
C CYS A 12 -4.79 8.01 9.90
N ALA A 13 -3.75 7.27 10.27
CA ALA A 13 -2.57 7.84 10.93
C ALA A 13 -1.77 8.73 9.97
N SER A 14 -1.78 8.42 8.68
CA SER A 14 -1.31 9.29 7.60
C SER A 14 -1.80 8.76 6.25
N VAL A 15 -1.85 9.63 5.24
CA VAL A 15 -2.10 9.26 3.85
C VAL A 15 -0.94 9.77 3.00
N ARG A 16 -0.34 8.88 2.22
CA ARG A 16 0.87 9.17 1.42
C ARG A 16 1.00 8.19 0.26
N ASP A 17 2.03 8.34 -0.54
CA ASP A 17 2.34 7.44 -1.65
C ASP A 17 3.75 6.87 -1.53
N GLY A 18 3.98 5.78 -2.28
CA GLY A 18 5.29 5.17 -2.46
C GLY A 18 6.26 6.06 -3.22
N THR A 19 7.51 5.61 -3.36
CA THR A 19 8.53 6.38 -4.10
C THR A 19 8.13 6.60 -5.56
N HIS A 20 8.61 7.70 -6.17
CA HIS A 20 8.60 7.91 -7.62
C HIS A 20 9.91 7.49 -8.29
N ASP A 21 10.95 7.22 -7.50
CA ASP A 21 12.26 6.83 -8.00
C ASP A 21 12.22 5.48 -8.72
N SER A 22 13.24 5.23 -9.52
CA SER A 22 13.42 3.97 -10.25
C SER A 22 14.70 3.28 -9.80
N PRO A 23 14.73 2.71 -8.58
CA PRO A 23 15.89 1.94 -8.10
C PRO A 23 16.16 0.78 -9.04
N LYS A 24 17.44 0.44 -9.18
CA LYS A 24 17.88 -0.58 -10.15
C LYS A 24 17.58 -1.98 -9.63
N PRO A 25 17.18 -2.92 -10.50
CA PRO A 25 17.06 -4.32 -10.13
C PRO A 25 18.39 -4.92 -9.66
N VAL A 26 18.33 -5.78 -8.65
CA VAL A 26 19.46 -6.56 -8.13
C VAL A 26 19.07 -8.04 -7.99
N GLU A 27 20.06 -8.93 -7.92
CA GLU A 27 19.82 -10.36 -7.73
C GLU A 27 19.43 -10.74 -6.30
N LYS A 28 19.86 -9.94 -5.31
CA LYS A 28 19.60 -10.17 -3.88
C LYS A 28 19.22 -8.87 -3.21
N GLY A 29 18.12 -8.88 -2.45
CA GLY A 29 17.60 -7.69 -1.78
C GLY A 29 16.15 -7.89 -1.35
N ARG A 30 15.35 -6.83 -1.45
CA ARG A 30 13.93 -6.83 -1.05
C ARG A 30 13.03 -6.43 -2.22
N TYR A 31 11.79 -6.88 -2.21
CA TYR A 31 10.86 -6.61 -3.30
C TYR A 31 10.53 -5.12 -3.40
N LEU A 32 10.41 -4.62 -4.63
CA LEU A 32 9.74 -3.36 -4.93
C LEU A 32 8.47 -3.65 -5.73
N ILE A 33 7.32 -3.28 -5.16
CA ILE A 33 6.03 -3.45 -5.81
C ILE A 33 5.48 -2.10 -6.31
N THR A 34 4.80 -2.19 -7.45
CA THR A 34 3.96 -1.14 -8.05
C THR A 34 2.51 -1.61 -8.17
N SER A 35 1.61 -0.72 -8.59
CA SER A 35 0.17 -1.02 -8.78
C SER A 35 -0.12 -2.30 -9.59
N ARG A 36 0.79 -2.72 -10.50
CA ARG A 36 0.63 -3.97 -11.27
C ARG A 36 0.66 -5.27 -10.44
N HIS A 37 1.16 -5.19 -9.20
CA HIS A 37 1.28 -6.32 -8.28
C HIS A 37 0.11 -6.37 -7.29
N ILE A 38 -0.83 -5.42 -7.37
CA ILE A 38 -2.10 -5.50 -6.68
C ILE A 38 -3.06 -6.21 -7.63
N ILE A 39 -3.47 -7.43 -7.27
CA ILE A 39 -4.33 -8.28 -8.10
C ILE A 39 -5.40 -8.92 -7.22
N GLY A 40 -6.66 -8.59 -7.49
CA GLY A 40 -7.80 -9.10 -6.72
C GLY A 40 -7.73 -8.68 -5.25
N GLY A 41 -7.22 -7.48 -4.98
CA GLY A 41 -7.00 -6.95 -3.63
C GLY A 41 -5.94 -7.68 -2.81
N LYS A 42 -5.05 -8.44 -3.46
CA LYS A 42 -3.89 -9.10 -2.86
C LYS A 42 -2.60 -8.65 -3.52
N ILE A 43 -1.48 -8.89 -2.84
CA ILE A 43 -0.14 -8.61 -3.36
C ILE A 43 0.39 -9.88 -4.03
N ASP A 44 0.74 -9.76 -5.31
CA ASP A 44 1.40 -10.81 -6.09
C ASP A 44 2.85 -10.41 -6.38
N LEU A 45 3.79 -11.14 -5.77
CA LEU A 45 5.23 -10.88 -5.90
C LEU A 45 5.89 -11.66 -7.05
N SER A 46 5.14 -12.50 -7.79
CA SER A 46 5.69 -13.43 -8.78
C SER A 46 6.53 -12.76 -9.88
N ASN A 47 6.22 -11.51 -10.22
CA ASN A 47 6.93 -10.71 -11.23
C ASN A 47 7.51 -9.39 -10.66
N ALA A 48 7.59 -9.27 -9.34
CA ALA A 48 8.25 -8.15 -8.67
C ALA A 48 9.78 -8.33 -8.73
N TYR A 49 10.51 -7.25 -8.98
CA TYR A 49 11.97 -7.28 -8.94
C TYR A 49 12.48 -6.87 -7.55
N LEU A 50 13.71 -7.29 -7.25
CA LEU A 50 14.39 -6.93 -6.01
C LEU A 50 15.19 -5.64 -6.19
N ILE A 51 15.20 -4.81 -5.16
CA ILE A 51 16.04 -3.62 -5.02
C ILE A 51 17.06 -3.84 -3.90
N SER A 52 18.13 -3.03 -3.90
CA SER A 52 19.13 -3.10 -2.84
C SER A 52 18.51 -2.84 -1.45
N ASN A 53 19.15 -3.35 -0.40
CA ASN A 53 18.69 -3.08 0.96
C ASN A 53 18.75 -1.57 1.28
N ASP A 54 19.77 -0.87 0.77
CA ASP A 54 19.91 0.58 0.95
C ASP A 54 18.74 1.36 0.30
N ASP A 55 18.34 0.98 -0.93
CA ASP A 55 17.17 1.56 -1.59
C ASP A 55 15.88 1.24 -0.82
N PHE A 56 15.72 0.00 -0.37
CA PHE A 56 14.57 -0.44 0.41
C PHE A 56 14.42 0.37 1.70
N ASP A 57 15.51 0.52 2.45
CA ASP A 57 15.54 1.30 3.69
C ASP A 57 15.27 2.78 3.42
N ALA A 58 15.86 3.34 2.36
CA ALA A 58 15.64 4.73 1.97
C ALA A 58 14.16 5.01 1.61
N ILE A 59 13.52 4.15 0.81
CA ILE A 59 12.11 4.28 0.42
C ILE A 59 11.20 4.17 1.65
N ASN A 60 11.52 3.26 2.56
CA ASN A 60 10.71 3.00 3.75
C ASN A 60 10.80 4.11 4.81
N LYS A 61 11.81 5.00 4.79
CA LYS A 61 11.82 6.19 5.65
C LYS A 61 10.55 7.04 5.54
N ARG A 62 9.96 7.09 4.34
CA ARG A 62 8.71 7.83 4.08
C ARG A 62 7.50 6.92 3.95
N SER A 63 7.66 5.79 3.26
CA SER A 63 6.54 5.00 2.73
C SER A 63 6.50 3.56 3.24
N LYS A 64 7.09 3.29 4.41
CA LYS A 64 6.99 1.98 5.04
C LYS A 64 5.53 1.57 5.21
N VAL A 65 5.23 0.40 4.68
CA VAL A 65 3.96 -0.31 4.85
C VAL A 65 4.09 -1.17 6.10
N ASP A 66 3.05 -1.16 6.93
CA ASP A 66 2.91 -2.06 8.07
C ASP A 66 1.65 -2.91 7.90
N ARG A 67 1.56 -3.97 8.70
CA ARG A 67 0.38 -4.82 8.75
C ARG A 67 -0.87 -3.97 9.06
N TRP A 68 -1.96 -4.31 8.38
CA TRP A 68 -3.28 -3.66 8.39
C TRP A 68 -3.41 -2.35 7.64
N ASP A 69 -2.35 -1.86 7.02
CA ASP A 69 -2.47 -0.75 6.08
C ASP A 69 -3.32 -1.13 4.87
N VAL A 70 -3.91 -0.11 4.24
CA VAL A 70 -4.61 -0.27 2.97
C VAL A 70 -3.79 0.41 1.87
N LEU A 71 -3.46 -0.37 0.84
CA LEU A 71 -2.86 0.12 -0.39
C LEU A 71 -3.94 0.39 -1.42
N ILE A 72 -3.74 1.39 -2.27
CA ILE A 72 -4.61 1.66 -3.42
C ILE A 72 -3.78 1.83 -4.68
N SER A 73 -4.19 1.15 -5.76
CA SER A 73 -3.55 1.30 -7.06
C SER A 73 -3.78 2.72 -7.63
N MET A 74 -2.72 3.32 -8.16
CA MET A 74 -2.74 4.66 -8.74
C MET A 74 -2.58 4.65 -10.27
N ILE A 75 -2.14 3.53 -10.84
CA ILE A 75 -1.84 3.38 -12.27
C ILE A 75 -2.37 2.02 -12.75
N GLY A 76 -2.91 1.97 -13.97
CA GLY A 76 -3.57 0.78 -14.50
C GLY A 76 -5.04 0.76 -14.08
N THR A 77 -5.49 -0.32 -13.43
CA THR A 77 -6.80 -0.34 -12.74
C THR A 77 -6.71 0.61 -11.56
N VAL A 78 -7.14 1.86 -11.71
CA VAL A 78 -7.09 2.87 -10.64
C VAL A 78 -8.13 2.54 -9.56
N GLY A 79 -7.74 2.68 -8.30
CA GLY A 79 -8.67 2.57 -7.17
C GLY A 79 -8.87 1.16 -6.62
N GLU A 80 -8.08 0.17 -7.06
CA GLU A 80 -8.13 -1.20 -6.51
C GLU A 80 -7.50 -1.22 -5.10
N PRO A 81 -8.28 -1.49 -4.05
CA PRO A 81 -7.76 -1.52 -2.69
C PRO A 81 -7.16 -2.89 -2.34
N CYS A 82 -6.09 -2.89 -1.55
CA CYS A 82 -5.45 -4.09 -1.02
C CYS A 82 -5.20 -3.93 0.49
N LEU A 83 -5.74 -4.86 1.28
CA LEU A 83 -5.48 -4.92 2.72
C LEU A 83 -4.25 -5.77 3.00
N VAL A 84 -3.26 -5.18 3.65
CA VAL A 84 -2.00 -5.84 3.99
C VAL A 84 -2.17 -6.68 5.26
N LYS A 85 -2.34 -8.00 5.11
CA LYS A 85 -2.64 -8.90 6.26
C LYS A 85 -1.41 -9.53 6.88
N ASP A 86 -0.35 -9.69 6.09
CA ASP A 86 0.90 -10.33 6.45
C ASP A 86 2.00 -9.28 6.70
N GLU A 87 3.13 -9.71 7.26
CA GLU A 87 4.26 -8.80 7.50
C GLU A 87 4.84 -8.33 6.14
N PRO A 88 4.93 -7.01 5.88
CA PRO A 88 5.34 -6.52 4.58
C PRO A 88 6.84 -6.71 4.35
N GLU A 89 7.19 -7.47 3.32
CA GLU A 89 8.60 -7.66 2.91
C GLU A 89 8.98 -6.94 1.61
N PHE A 90 8.21 -5.90 1.27
CA PHE A 90 8.35 -5.10 0.05
C PHE A 90 8.33 -3.60 0.34
N ALA A 91 8.97 -2.83 -0.52
CA ALA A 91 8.79 -1.40 -0.64
C ALA A 91 7.75 -1.09 -1.73
N ILE A 92 7.16 0.10 -1.70
CA ILE A 92 6.11 0.51 -2.64
C ILE A 92 6.56 1.66 -3.54
N LYS A 93 6.16 1.61 -4.81
CA LYS A 93 6.35 2.67 -5.80
C LYS A 93 5.04 2.99 -6.50
N ASN A 94 4.67 4.27 -6.58
CA ASN A 94 3.44 4.75 -7.23
C ASN A 94 2.19 3.96 -6.79
N ILE A 95 2.05 3.77 -5.48
CA ILE A 95 0.89 3.14 -4.81
C ILE A 95 0.48 4.10 -3.70
N GLY A 96 -0.82 4.33 -3.54
CA GLY A 96 -1.33 5.09 -2.40
C GLY A 96 -1.34 4.22 -1.15
N LEU A 97 -0.94 4.81 -0.04
CA LEU A 97 -0.78 4.17 1.26
C LEU A 97 -1.64 4.91 2.28
N PHE A 98 -2.65 4.21 2.77
CA PHE A 98 -3.44 4.60 3.93
C PHE A 98 -2.89 3.89 5.17
N LYS A 99 -2.16 4.64 6.00
CA LYS A 99 -1.64 4.13 7.28
C LYS A 99 -2.78 3.99 8.28
N THR A 100 -3.09 2.77 8.68
CA THR A 100 -4.20 2.51 9.61
C THR A 100 -3.67 2.41 11.03
N LYS A 101 -4.53 2.64 12.04
CA LYS A 101 -4.11 2.63 13.45
C LYS A 101 -4.14 1.22 14.05
N ASN A 102 -4.94 0.33 13.48
CA ASN A 102 -5.16 -1.03 13.96
C ASN A 102 -5.90 -1.87 12.89
N GLU A 103 -6.08 -3.17 13.18
CA GLU A 103 -6.79 -4.13 12.34
C GLU A 103 -8.24 -3.72 12.01
N LEU A 104 -8.98 -3.21 12.99
CA LEU A 104 -10.37 -2.84 12.81
C LEU A 104 -10.51 -1.70 11.79
N ASP A 105 -9.69 -0.66 11.94
CA ASP A 105 -9.66 0.49 11.03
C ASP A 105 -9.27 0.05 9.62
N GLY A 106 -8.25 -0.81 9.50
CA GLY A 106 -7.80 -1.33 8.20
C GLY A 106 -8.85 -2.18 7.50
N ARG A 107 -9.52 -3.09 8.22
CA ARG A 107 -10.62 -3.89 7.67
C ARG A 107 -11.80 -3.02 7.28
N TRP A 108 -12.21 -2.09 8.15
CA TRP A 108 -13.32 -1.19 7.86
C TRP A 108 -13.04 -0.37 6.60
N LEU A 109 -11.85 0.26 6.50
CA LEU A 109 -11.47 1.07 5.36
C LEU A 109 -11.42 0.23 4.08
N TYR A 110 -10.81 -0.96 4.12
CA TYR A 110 -10.78 -1.88 2.98
C TYR A 110 -12.20 -2.21 2.50
N TYR A 111 -13.09 -2.63 3.40
CA TYR A 111 -14.46 -2.99 3.02
C TYR A 111 -15.27 -1.78 2.52
N TYR A 112 -15.08 -0.61 3.12
CA TYR A 112 -15.68 0.63 2.65
C TYR A 112 -15.24 0.93 1.21
N LEU A 113 -13.93 0.94 0.94
CA LEU A 113 -13.37 1.21 -0.40
C LEU A 113 -13.75 0.15 -1.45
N THR A 114 -14.03 -1.09 -1.04
CA THR A 114 -14.55 -2.13 -1.96
C THR A 114 -16.07 -2.03 -2.20
N SER A 115 -16.78 -1.20 -1.45
CA SER A 115 -18.22 -1.08 -1.57
C SER A 115 -18.61 -0.15 -2.72
N PRO A 116 -19.81 -0.30 -3.32
CA PRO A 116 -20.30 0.61 -4.38
C PRO A 116 -20.49 2.08 -3.96
N ARG A 117 -20.24 2.39 -2.68
CA ARG A 117 -20.52 3.68 -2.04
C ARG A 117 -19.27 4.52 -1.79
N ALA A 118 -18.08 3.98 -2.05
CA ALA A 118 -16.80 4.66 -1.88
C ALA A 118 -16.59 5.78 -2.89
#